data_AF-A0A7K7BJ94-F1
#
_entry.id   AF-A0A7K7BJ94-F1
#
_cell.length_a   1.000
_cell.length_b   1.000
_cell.length_c   1.000
_cell.angle_alpha   90.00
_cell.angle_beta   90.00
_cell.angle_gamma   90.00
#
_symmetry.space_group_name_H-M   'P 1'
#
loop_
_entity.id
_entity.type
_entity.pdbx_description
1 polymer ?
#
loop_
_entity_poly.entity_id
_entity_poly.type
_entity_poly.pdbx_seq_one_letter_code
_entity_poly.pdbx_strand_id
1 'polypeptide(L)'
;GSLREYVAGTENAALRELVAGCGNRYCAFNNRAAGAERDAQVAELLALAQSVLTANGNTHYTNKLYCQASALSSRHEGDVEEQCRVLAERV
;
A
#
# COMPACT_ATOMS: atom_id res chain seq x y z
N GLY A 1 -24.53 -3.66 10.04
CA GLY A 1 -24.09 -4.00 8.69
C GLY A 1 -22.60 -4.26 8.73
N SER A 2 -22.13 -5.25 7.97
CA SER A 2 -20.70 -5.54 7.82
C SER A 2 -20.04 -4.58 6.83
N LEU A 3 -18.71 -4.42 6.89
CA LEU A 3 -17.96 -3.65 5.90
C LEU A 3 -18.16 -4.22 4.48
N ARG A 4 -18.26 -5.55 4.36
CA ARG A 4 -18.54 -6.23 3.10
C ARG A 4 -19.90 -5.85 2.52
N GLU A 5 -20.94 -5.78 3.36
CA GLU A 5 -22.26 -5.30 2.95
C GLU A 5 -22.21 -3.83 2.50
N TYR A 6 -21.47 -2.99 3.22
CA TYR A 6 -21.30 -1.58 2.85
C TYR A 6 -20.66 -1.43 1.46
N VAL A 7 -19.56 -2.16 1.20
CA VAL A 7 -18.86 -2.12 -0.09
C VAL A 7 -19.72 -2.71 -1.21
N ALA A 8 -20.46 -3.80 -0.95
CA ALA A 8 -21.33 -4.43 -1.95
C ALA A 8 -22.59 -3.60 -2.27
N GLY A 9 -23.14 -2.91 -1.25
CA GLY A 9 -24.38 -2.15 -1.34
C GLY A 9 -24.20 -0.66 -1.69
N THR A 10 -22.97 -0.18 -1.87
CA THR A 10 -22.74 1.23 -2.22
C THR A 10 -23.17 1.56 -3.65
N GLU A 11 -23.91 2.66 -3.81
CA GLU A 11 -24.25 3.21 -5.14
C GLU A 11 -23.09 3.99 -5.77
N ASN A 12 -21.98 4.20 -5.04
CA ASN A 12 -20.81 4.88 -5.55
C ASN A 12 -20.04 3.99 -6.54
N ALA A 13 -20.28 4.20 -7.83
CA ALA A 13 -19.64 3.44 -8.90
C ALA A 13 -18.10 3.53 -8.88
N ALA A 14 -17.53 4.71 -8.63
CA ALA A 14 -16.09 4.91 -8.57
C ALA A 14 -15.45 4.13 -7.40
N LEU A 15 -16.13 4.07 -6.25
CA LEU A 15 -15.67 3.27 -5.11
C LEU A 15 -15.67 1.78 -5.44
N ARG A 16 -16.72 1.27 -6.10
CA ARG A 16 -16.78 -0.14 -6.51
C ARG A 16 -15.68 -0.49 -7.50
N GLU A 17 -15.42 0.38 -8.47
CA GLU A 17 -14.34 0.20 -9.45
C GLU A 17 -12.96 0.21 -8.77
N LEU A 18 -12.72 1.15 -7.85
CA LEU A 18 -11.50 1.21 -7.07
C LEU A 18 -11.26 -0.08 -6.26
N VAL A 19 -12.28 -0.56 -5.54
CA VAL A 19 -12.18 -1.80 -4.75
C VAL A 19 -11.92 -3.00 -5.65
N ALA A 20 -12.58 -3.08 -6.81
CA ALA A 20 -12.34 -4.13 -7.79
C ALA A 20 -10.91 -4.08 -8.34
N GLY A 21 -10.40 -2.90 -8.69
CA GLY A 21 -9.01 -2.68 -9.12
C GLY A 21 -7.99 -3.03 -8.03
N CYS A 22 -8.37 -2.87 -6.76
CA CYS A 22 -7.59 -3.33 -5.63
C CYS A 22 -7.72 -4.83 -5.35
N GLY A 23 -8.45 -5.62 -6.16
CA GLY A 23 -8.62 -7.06 -5.96
C GLY A 23 -9.53 -7.41 -4.79
N ASN A 24 -10.54 -6.57 -4.50
CA ASN A 24 -11.46 -6.70 -3.37
C ASN A 24 -10.77 -6.72 -1.99
N ARG A 25 -9.58 -6.11 -1.89
CA ARG A 25 -8.83 -5.94 -0.64
C ARG A 25 -9.21 -4.59 -0.01
N TYR A 26 -9.78 -4.63 1.18
CA TYR A 26 -10.17 -3.46 1.97
C TYR A 26 -10.17 -3.81 3.46
N CYS A 27 -10.05 -2.80 4.31
CA CYS A 27 -10.05 -2.92 5.76
C CYS A 27 -10.70 -1.65 6.36
N ALA A 28 -11.39 -1.79 7.51
CA ALA A 28 -11.93 -0.66 8.26
C ALA A 28 -11.15 -0.46 9.56
N PHE A 29 -10.97 0.80 9.93
CA PHE A 29 -10.26 1.20 11.14
C PHE A 29 -11.11 2.16 11.97
N ASN A 30 -11.17 1.90 13.28
CA ASN A 30 -11.61 2.88 14.26
C ASN A 30 -10.37 3.46 14.93
N ASN A 31 -9.92 4.64 14.47
CA ASN A 31 -8.71 5.28 15.00
C ASN A 31 -8.83 5.74 16.48
N ARG A 32 -10.00 5.58 17.10
CA ARG A 32 -10.21 5.82 18.55
C ARG A 32 -10.20 4.53 19.36
N ALA A 33 -10.10 3.36 18.72
CA ALA A 33 -10.04 2.08 19.39
C ALA A 33 -8.78 1.98 20.26
N ALA A 34 -8.89 1.27 21.38
CA ALA A 34 -7.79 1.01 22.29
C ALA A 34 -7.82 -0.45 22.74
N GLY A 35 -6.69 -0.93 23.27
CA GLY A 35 -6.55 -2.31 23.74
C GLY A 35 -6.88 -3.34 22.66
N ALA A 36 -7.66 -4.35 23.02
CA ALA A 36 -7.95 -5.51 22.17
C ALA A 36 -8.62 -5.16 20.82
N GLU A 37 -9.48 -4.13 20.77
CA GLU A 37 -10.11 -3.72 19.50
C GLU A 37 -9.07 -3.17 18.52
N ARG A 38 -8.17 -2.31 19.01
CA ARG A 38 -7.06 -1.78 18.21
C ARG A 38 -6.16 -2.89 17.72
N ASP A 39 -5.79 -3.81 18.61
CA ASP A 39 -4.86 -4.89 18.29
C ASP A 39 -5.48 -5.86 17.25
N ALA A 40 -6.80 -6.10 17.32
CA ALA A 40 -7.53 -6.88 16.32
C ALA A 40 -7.55 -6.19 14.93
N GLN A 41 -7.81 -4.88 14.87
CA GLN A 41 -7.79 -4.11 13.61
C GLN A 41 -6.39 -4.09 12.98
N VAL A 42 -5.34 -3.94 13.79
CA VAL A 42 -3.95 -4.01 13.33
C VAL A 42 -3.62 -5.41 12.80
N ALA A 43 -4.06 -6.47 13.48
CA ALA A 43 -3.85 -7.84 13.03
C ALA A 43 -4.54 -8.12 11.67
N GLU A 44 -5.75 -7.62 11.46
CA GLU A 44 -6.46 -7.72 10.17
C GLU A 44 -5.68 -7.02 9.04
N LEU A 45 -5.18 -5.81 9.29
CA LEU A 45 -4.38 -5.07 8.31
C LEU A 45 -3.07 -5.79 7.95
N LEU A 46 -2.35 -6.30 8.95
CA LEU A 46 -1.10 -7.02 8.73
C LEU A 46 -1.32 -8.32 7.97
N ALA A 47 -2.41 -9.05 8.27
CA ALA A 47 -2.80 -10.23 7.50
C ALA A 47 -3.09 -9.88 6.04
N LEU A 48 -3.80 -8.78 5.80
CA LEU A 48 -4.06 -8.29 4.44
C LEU A 48 -2.75 -7.92 3.72
N ALA A 49 -1.85 -7.18 4.37
CA ALA A 49 -0.55 -6.82 3.81
C ALA A 49 0.30 -8.06 3.48
N GLN A 50 0.32 -9.05 4.36
CA GLN A 50 1.03 -10.31 4.13
C GLN A 50 0.45 -11.09 2.94
N SER A 51 -0.87 -11.07 2.77
CA SER A 51 -1.52 -11.68 1.60
C SER A 51 -1.08 -11.01 0.29
N VAL A 52 -0.92 -9.68 0.30
CA VAL A 52 -0.42 -8.92 -0.85
C VAL A 52 1.03 -9.27 -1.17
N LEU A 53 1.90 -9.32 -0.15
CA LEU A 53 3.30 -9.71 -0.33
C LEU A 53 3.40 -11.12 -0.92
N THR A 54 2.64 -12.06 -0.36
CA THR A 54 2.65 -13.46 -0.80
C THR A 54 2.16 -13.59 -2.25
N ALA A 55 1.07 -12.90 -2.61
CA ALA A 55 0.55 -12.87 -3.98
C ALA A 55 1.56 -12.25 -4.98
N ASN A 56 2.43 -11.35 -4.50
CA ASN A 56 3.49 -10.72 -5.28
C ASN A 56 4.83 -11.49 -5.22
N GLY A 57 4.82 -12.77 -4.81
CA GLY A 57 6.05 -13.58 -4.74
C GLY A 57 7.02 -13.14 -3.64
N ASN A 58 6.51 -12.56 -2.57
CA ASN A 58 7.27 -11.96 -1.46
C ASN A 58 8.20 -10.82 -1.91
N THR A 59 7.81 -10.09 -2.95
CA THR A 59 8.55 -8.92 -3.44
C THR A 59 7.80 -7.62 -3.13
N HIS A 60 8.55 -6.53 -3.06
CA HIS A 60 7.99 -5.19 -2.93
C HIS A 60 7.63 -4.62 -4.31
N TYR A 61 6.71 -3.68 -4.34
CA TYR A 61 6.43 -2.92 -5.56
C TYR A 61 7.69 -2.18 -6.01
N THR A 62 8.03 -2.27 -7.29
CA THR A 62 9.14 -1.55 -7.91
C THR A 62 8.73 -1.00 -9.27
N ASN A 63 9.45 -0.01 -9.75
CA ASN A 63 9.33 0.58 -11.07
C ASN A 63 10.69 1.16 -11.50
N LYS A 64 10.75 1.78 -12.68
CA LYS A 64 12.01 2.37 -13.20
C LYS A 64 12.65 3.35 -12.22
N LEU A 65 11.86 4.16 -11.51
CA LEU A 65 12.36 5.14 -10.54
C LEU A 65 12.95 4.44 -9.31
N TYR A 66 12.27 3.44 -8.75
CA TYR A 66 12.81 2.66 -7.63
C TYR A 66 14.11 1.91 -7.99
N CYS A 67 14.19 1.33 -9.19
CA CYS A 67 15.42 0.71 -9.68
C CYS A 67 16.58 1.71 -9.77
N GLN A 68 16.31 2.94 -10.26
CA GLN A 68 17.33 3.99 -10.35
C GLN A 68 17.75 4.51 -8.97
N ALA A 69 16.80 4.72 -8.07
CA ALA A 69 17.08 5.13 -6.70
C ALA A 69 17.99 4.10 -6.00
N SER A 70 17.65 2.81 -6.09
CA SER A 70 18.47 1.72 -5.53
C SER A 70 19.89 1.70 -6.11
N ALA A 71 20.05 1.98 -7.41
CA ALA A 71 21.36 2.03 -8.06
C ALA A 71 22.20 3.23 -7.60
N LEU A 72 21.60 4.42 -7.42
CA LEU A 72 22.30 5.62 -6.93
C LEU A 72 22.76 5.45 -5.47
N SER A 73 21.89 4.95 -4.61
CA SER A 73 22.23 4.69 -3.20
C SER A 73 23.36 3.66 -3.06
N SER A 74 23.40 2.65 -3.94
CA SER A 74 24.48 1.64 -3.95
C SER A 74 25.84 2.21 -4.37
N ARG A 75 25.85 3.27 -5.19
CA ARG A 75 27.06 3.92 -5.70
C ARG A 75 27.68 4.91 -4.71
N HIS A 76 27.03 5.19 -3.58
CA HIS A 76 27.41 6.28 -2.66
C HIS A 76 27.54 7.64 -3.37
N GLU A 77 26.77 7.86 -4.45
CA GLU A 77 26.78 9.10 -5.19
C GLU A 77 25.87 10.13 -4.50
N GLY A 78 26.48 11.11 -3.82
CA GLY A 78 25.82 12.30 -3.31
C GLY A 78 24.90 12.09 -2.11
N ASP A 79 24.52 13.21 -1.49
CA ASP A 79 23.45 13.26 -0.50
C ASP A 79 22.08 12.93 -1.15
N VAL A 80 21.10 12.53 -0.34
CA VAL A 80 19.74 12.16 -0.74
C VAL A 80 19.08 13.26 -1.58
N GLU A 81 19.33 14.53 -1.28
CA GLU A 81 18.78 15.66 -2.03
C GLU A 81 19.29 15.68 -3.49
N GLU A 82 20.57 15.40 -3.71
CA GLU A 82 21.15 15.30 -5.05
C GLU A 82 20.55 14.11 -5.82
N GLN A 83 20.40 12.97 -5.16
CA GLN A 83 19.80 11.77 -5.75
C GLN A 83 18.35 12.05 -6.19
N CYS A 84 17.57 12.75 -5.37
CA CYS A 84 16.21 13.17 -5.70
C CYS A 84 16.18 14.10 -6.93
N ARG A 85 17.11 15.05 -7.03
CA ARG A 85 17.21 15.94 -8.21
C ARG A 85 17.49 15.15 -9.48
N VAL A 86 18.48 14.26 -9.45
CA VAL A 86 18.85 13.40 -10.60
C VAL A 86 17.68 12.51 -11.02
N LEU A 87 16.90 11.98 -10.07
CA LEU A 87 15.72 11.18 -10.38
C LEU A 87 14.60 12.02 -10.99
N ALA A 88 14.37 13.23 -10.51
CA ALA A 88 13.33 14.13 -11.02
C ALA A 88 13.53 14.50 -12.50
N GLU A 89 14.78 14.64 -12.95
CA GLU A 89 15.11 14.89 -14.36
C GLU A 89 14.84 13.68 -15.28
N ARG A 90 14.55 12.50 -14.72
CA ARG A 90 14.39 11.24 -15.44
C ARG A 90 12.94 10.73 -15.50
N VAL A 91 12.00 11.50 -14.93
CA VAL A 91 10.55 11.20 -14.90
C VAL A 91 9.89 11.63 -16.20
#